data_AF-A0A2Z4ZEX0-F1
#
_entry.id   AF-A0A2Z4ZEX0-F1
#
_cell.length_a   1.000
_cell.length_b   1.000
_cell.length_c   1.000
_cell.angle_alpha   90.00
_cell.angle_beta   90.00
_cell.angle_gamma   90.00
#
_symmetry.space_group_name_H-M   'P 1'
#
loop_
_entity.id
_entity.type
_entity.pdbx_description
1 polymer ?
#
loop_
_entity_poly.entity_id
_entity_poly.type
_entity_poly.pdbx_seq_one_letter_code
_entity_poly.pdbx_strand_id
1 'polypeptide(L)'
;MFPSFSDEQDDPSSQLYEWLDALAALVARIIVYMPTDANAQALIEPLTKHRHRDVLQFADELTDHLTRRFVYDAAVLPERVLDVLDMLMTRMLEEHNFSPASYRPGEVRDRHLNSMIRSFMLTSAKDCPGATRFANGKWDELPALLRQIDRLMTAAGWVDSVMDEFLILSERAAAWMPIEDFERMVSASMKAEGFRLERWNAAGIPASISGVIQGLANANYPLTRTQARGLLLILDRLVDVGDRRAAALQQSEHFRGIQVKRELN
;
A
#
# COMPACT_ATOMS: atom_id res chain seq x y z
N MET A 1 -40.22 29.73 -2.24
CA MET A 1 -40.64 28.43 -2.81
C MET A 1 -39.63 27.41 -2.31
N PHE A 2 -40.01 26.62 -1.32
CA PHE A 2 -39.14 25.56 -0.78
C PHE A 2 -39.10 24.40 -1.78
N PRO A 3 -37.97 23.65 -1.88
CA PRO A 3 -37.95 22.46 -2.71
C PRO A 3 -38.94 21.45 -2.13
N SER A 4 -39.79 20.93 -3.01
CA SER A 4 -40.65 19.78 -2.74
C SER A 4 -39.74 18.59 -2.49
N PHE A 5 -39.82 17.98 -1.31
CA PHE A 5 -39.37 16.61 -1.10
C PHE A 5 -40.29 15.72 -1.92
N SER A 6 -40.02 15.61 -3.22
CA SER A 6 -40.53 14.48 -3.99
C SER A 6 -40.00 13.23 -3.32
N ASP A 7 -40.87 12.26 -3.05
CA ASP A 7 -40.55 10.92 -2.58
C ASP A 7 -39.53 10.27 -3.54
N GLU A 8 -38.25 10.58 -3.36
CA GLU A 8 -37.18 9.70 -3.80
C GLU A 8 -37.36 8.45 -2.94
N GLN A 9 -37.75 7.36 -3.60
CA GLN A 9 -37.83 6.05 -2.97
C GLN A 9 -36.42 5.70 -2.50
N ASP A 10 -36.10 5.99 -1.25
CA ASP A 10 -34.82 5.66 -0.65
C ASP A 10 -34.57 4.16 -0.85
N ASP A 11 -33.54 3.83 -1.62
CA ASP A 11 -33.08 2.46 -1.77
C ASP A 11 -32.50 1.99 -0.43
N PRO A 12 -33.04 0.91 0.20
CA PRO A 12 -32.50 0.38 1.45
C PRO A 12 -31.00 0.06 1.40
N SER A 13 -30.46 -0.23 0.20
CA SER A 13 -29.03 -0.48 0.01
C SER A 13 -28.19 0.81 0.13
N SER A 14 -28.70 1.93 -0.34
CA SER A 14 -28.08 3.26 -0.17
C SER A 14 -28.11 3.71 1.29
N GLN A 15 -29.24 3.49 1.99
CA GLN A 15 -29.34 3.81 3.41
C GLN A 15 -28.35 3.01 4.27
N LEU A 16 -28.17 1.72 3.98
CA LEU A 16 -27.18 0.90 4.68
C LEU A 16 -25.75 1.40 4.39
N TYR A 17 -25.46 1.81 3.14
CA TYR A 17 -24.17 2.35 2.78
C TYR A 17 -23.83 3.62 3.57
N GLU A 18 -24.75 4.60 3.59
CA GLU A 18 -24.60 5.84 4.34
C GLU A 18 -24.48 5.61 5.84
N TRP A 19 -25.25 4.65 6.38
CA TRP A 19 -25.18 4.31 7.79
C TRP A 19 -23.82 3.71 8.17
N LEU A 20 -23.27 2.81 7.35
CA LEU A 20 -21.96 2.21 7.60
C LEU A 20 -20.83 3.25 7.52
N ASP A 21 -20.89 4.15 6.54
CA ASP A 21 -19.95 5.27 6.44
C ASP A 21 -20.04 6.20 7.66
N ALA A 22 -21.25 6.61 8.04
CA ALA A 22 -21.47 7.47 9.20
C ALA A 22 -20.99 6.81 10.51
N LEU A 23 -21.24 5.50 10.67
CA LEU A 23 -20.74 4.74 11.81
C LEU A 23 -19.20 4.68 11.80
N ALA A 24 -18.59 4.41 10.66
CA ALA A 24 -17.13 4.37 10.51
C ALA A 24 -16.49 5.72 10.85
N ALA A 25 -17.08 6.81 10.34
CA ALA A 25 -16.64 8.18 10.65
C ALA A 25 -16.75 8.51 12.15
N LEU A 26 -17.83 8.08 12.81
CA LEU A 26 -18.00 8.25 14.25
C LEU A 26 -16.94 7.46 15.03
N VAL A 27 -16.76 6.18 14.69
CA VAL A 27 -15.77 5.30 15.33
C VAL A 27 -14.35 5.87 15.19
N ALA A 28 -13.98 6.32 13.99
CA ALA A 28 -12.68 6.96 13.73
C ALA A 28 -12.45 8.18 14.65
N ARG A 29 -13.49 8.98 14.91
CA ARG A 29 -13.37 10.17 15.77
C ARG A 29 -13.21 9.82 17.25
N ILE A 30 -13.87 8.78 17.74
CA ILE A 30 -13.88 8.45 19.18
C ILE A 30 -12.70 7.58 19.61
N ILE A 31 -12.10 6.81 18.69
CA ILE A 31 -11.10 5.79 19.04
C ILE A 31 -9.86 6.37 19.73
N VAL A 32 -9.45 7.58 19.34
CA VAL A 32 -8.31 8.30 19.94
C VAL A 32 -8.59 8.80 21.35
N TYR A 33 -9.87 8.90 21.76
CA TYR A 33 -10.27 9.35 23.09
C TYR A 33 -10.54 8.19 24.06
N MET A 34 -10.40 6.94 23.60
CA MET A 34 -10.61 5.78 24.46
C MET A 34 -9.57 5.77 25.61
N PRO A 35 -9.93 5.33 26.82
CA PRO A 35 -8.98 5.32 27.94
C PRO A 35 -7.78 4.39 27.73
N THR A 36 -7.98 3.26 27.04
CA THR A 36 -6.97 2.23 26.84
C THR A 36 -7.05 1.67 25.43
N ASP A 37 -5.95 1.09 24.95
CA ASP A 37 -5.92 0.41 23.65
C ASP A 37 -6.82 -0.82 23.67
N ALA A 38 -6.92 -1.52 24.81
CA ALA A 38 -7.86 -2.63 24.99
C ALA A 38 -9.32 -2.22 24.73
N ASN A 39 -9.72 -1.00 25.11
CA ASN A 39 -11.09 -0.51 24.85
C ASN A 39 -11.30 -0.20 23.37
N ALA A 40 -10.29 0.34 22.70
CA ALA A 40 -10.34 0.56 21.25
C ALA A 40 -10.43 -0.78 20.50
N GLN A 41 -9.61 -1.76 20.88
CA GLN A 41 -9.64 -3.10 20.30
C GLN A 41 -10.98 -3.79 20.54
N ALA A 42 -11.51 -3.73 21.77
CA ALA A 42 -12.81 -4.32 22.11
C ALA A 42 -13.99 -3.67 21.35
N LEU A 43 -13.85 -2.42 20.91
CA LEU A 43 -14.84 -1.78 20.05
C LEU A 43 -14.77 -2.29 18.61
N ILE A 44 -13.56 -2.48 18.07
CA ILE A 44 -13.34 -2.85 16.67
C ILE A 44 -13.50 -4.36 16.44
N GLU A 45 -12.97 -5.20 17.33
CA GLU A 45 -12.91 -6.65 17.15
C GLU A 45 -14.28 -7.28 16.80
N PRO A 46 -15.40 -6.97 17.49
CA PRO A 46 -16.70 -7.53 17.15
C PRO A 46 -17.17 -7.10 15.76
N LEU A 47 -16.84 -5.87 15.35
CA LEU A 47 -17.22 -5.29 14.07
C LEU A 47 -16.44 -5.92 12.91
N THR A 48 -15.23 -6.43 13.17
CA THR A 48 -14.36 -7.04 12.14
C THR A 48 -14.38 -8.56 12.14
N LYS A 49 -14.93 -9.22 13.15
CA LYS A 49 -14.88 -10.69 13.30
C LYS A 49 -15.55 -11.49 12.19
N HIS A 50 -16.52 -10.91 11.49
CA HIS A 50 -17.32 -11.64 10.51
C HIS A 50 -16.82 -11.43 9.08
N ARG A 51 -16.81 -12.52 8.30
CA ARG A 51 -16.53 -12.51 6.86
C ARG A 51 -17.79 -12.20 6.05
N HIS A 52 -18.35 -11.02 6.31
CA HIS A 52 -19.51 -10.48 5.60
C HIS A 52 -19.11 -9.26 4.76
N ARG A 53 -19.81 -9.03 3.64
CA ARG A 53 -19.54 -7.91 2.74
C ARG A 53 -19.69 -6.56 3.45
N ASP A 54 -20.73 -6.41 4.25
CA ASP A 54 -20.99 -5.17 5.00
C ASP A 54 -19.89 -4.88 6.04
N VAL A 55 -19.29 -5.93 6.60
CA VAL A 55 -18.15 -5.82 7.52
C VAL A 55 -16.90 -5.37 6.77
N LEU A 56 -16.68 -5.90 5.57
CA LEU A 56 -15.59 -5.46 4.72
C LEU A 56 -15.76 -3.99 4.29
N GLN A 57 -16.98 -3.60 3.93
CA GLN A 57 -17.30 -2.21 3.64
C GLN A 57 -17.05 -1.32 4.86
N PHE A 58 -17.55 -1.68 6.04
CA PHE A 58 -17.28 -0.91 7.26
C PHE A 58 -15.78 -0.78 7.54
N ALA A 59 -15.02 -1.87 7.38
CA ALA A 59 -13.57 -1.87 7.56
C ALA A 59 -12.86 -0.95 6.56
N ASP A 60 -13.33 -0.92 5.31
CA ASP A 60 -12.83 0.00 4.26
C ASP A 60 -13.09 1.46 4.62
N GLU A 61 -14.34 1.83 4.89
CA GLU A 61 -14.69 3.21 5.26
C GLU A 61 -13.95 3.64 6.53
N LEU A 62 -13.83 2.76 7.53
CA LEU A 62 -13.09 3.07 8.74
C LEU A 62 -11.59 3.26 8.47
N THR A 63 -10.99 2.44 7.60
CA THR A 63 -9.59 2.58 7.19
C THR A 63 -9.38 3.92 6.49
N ASP A 64 -10.26 4.29 5.56
CA ASP A 64 -10.19 5.57 4.85
C ASP A 64 -10.32 6.78 5.80
N HIS A 65 -11.31 6.77 6.71
CA HIS A 65 -11.47 7.84 7.71
C HIS A 65 -10.26 7.97 8.63
N LEU A 66 -9.70 6.85 9.09
CA LEU A 66 -8.51 6.85 9.94
C LEU A 66 -7.27 7.38 9.20
N THR A 67 -7.01 6.89 7.99
CA THR A 67 -5.87 7.33 7.18
C THR A 67 -5.99 8.81 6.84
N ARG A 68 -7.14 9.28 6.36
CA ARG A 68 -7.33 10.71 6.03
C ARG A 68 -7.10 11.60 7.25
N ARG A 69 -7.76 11.29 8.36
CA ARG A 69 -7.76 12.15 9.53
C ARG A 69 -6.44 12.12 10.30
N PHE A 70 -5.86 10.93 10.48
CA PHE A 70 -4.74 10.74 11.42
C PHE A 70 -3.41 10.43 10.75
N VAL A 71 -3.43 9.95 9.51
CA VAL A 71 -2.18 9.72 8.76
C VAL A 71 -1.86 10.95 7.91
N TYR A 72 -2.76 11.39 7.03
CA TYR A 72 -2.51 12.55 6.16
C TYR A 72 -2.58 13.90 6.89
N ASP A 73 -3.57 14.09 7.76
CA ASP A 73 -3.90 15.44 8.25
C ASP A 73 -3.53 15.73 9.71
N ALA A 74 -3.34 14.74 10.57
CA ALA A 74 -3.00 15.00 11.98
C ALA A 74 -1.60 15.57 12.14
N ALA A 75 -1.39 16.40 13.17
CA ALA A 75 -0.08 16.97 13.48
C ALA A 75 0.93 15.94 14.02
N VAL A 76 0.44 14.87 14.64
CA VAL A 76 1.24 13.76 15.18
C VAL A 76 0.52 12.46 14.84
N LEU A 77 1.26 11.43 14.42
CA LEU A 77 0.73 10.08 14.18
C LEU A 77 0.38 9.41 15.52
N PRO A 78 -0.89 9.18 15.85
CA PRO A 78 -1.25 8.54 17.11
C PRO A 78 -0.95 7.03 17.02
N GLU A 79 -0.12 6.49 17.92
CA GLU A 79 0.26 5.06 17.95
C GLU A 79 -0.97 4.16 17.93
N ARG A 80 -1.99 4.48 18.73
CA ARG A 80 -3.26 3.74 18.76
C ARG A 80 -3.95 3.62 17.41
N VAL A 81 -3.88 4.66 16.57
CA VAL A 81 -4.48 4.59 15.23
C VAL A 81 -3.73 3.59 14.37
N LEU A 82 -2.40 3.53 14.49
CA LEU A 82 -1.58 2.54 13.79
C LEU A 82 -1.94 1.11 14.22
N ASP A 83 -2.20 0.88 15.51
CA ASP A 83 -2.63 -0.43 16.01
C ASP A 83 -4.01 -0.84 15.46
N VAL A 84 -4.94 0.11 15.35
CA VAL A 84 -6.27 -0.16 14.76
C VAL A 84 -6.15 -0.43 13.26
N LEU A 85 -5.33 0.34 12.54
CA LEU A 85 -5.03 0.08 11.13
C LEU A 85 -4.41 -1.30 10.94
N ASP A 86 -3.54 -1.74 11.86
CA ASP A 86 -2.94 -3.07 11.87
C ASP A 86 -3.99 -4.19 12.05
N MET A 87 -5.00 -3.98 12.90
CA MET A 87 -6.14 -4.90 13.03
C MET A 87 -6.99 -4.96 11.75
N LEU A 88 -7.30 -3.81 11.15
CA LEU A 88 -8.08 -3.72 9.92
C LEU A 88 -7.33 -4.37 8.74
N MET A 89 -6.01 -4.21 8.68
CA MET A 89 -5.15 -4.88 7.71
C MET A 89 -5.16 -6.40 7.91
N THR A 90 -5.06 -6.86 9.17
CA THR A 90 -5.17 -8.29 9.50
C THR A 90 -6.47 -8.87 8.99
N ARG A 91 -7.58 -8.17 9.23
CA ARG A 91 -8.90 -8.57 8.75
C ARG A 91 -8.99 -8.55 7.22
N MET A 92 -8.41 -7.56 6.55
CA MET A 92 -8.38 -7.50 5.08
C MET A 92 -7.65 -8.73 4.49
N LEU A 93 -6.49 -9.08 5.05
CA LEU A 93 -5.64 -10.18 4.60
C LEU A 93 -6.26 -11.57 4.80
N GLU A 94 -7.33 -11.67 5.58
CA GLU A 94 -8.11 -12.89 5.72
C GLU A 94 -8.98 -13.24 4.50
N GLU A 95 -9.21 -12.27 3.60
CA GLU A 95 -10.00 -12.49 2.40
C GLU A 95 -9.32 -13.46 1.44
N HIS A 96 -10.14 -14.27 0.77
CA HIS A 96 -9.69 -15.35 -0.11
C HIS A 96 -8.77 -14.88 -1.25
N ASN A 97 -8.88 -13.62 -1.68
CA ASN A 97 -8.06 -13.03 -2.74
C ASN A 97 -6.56 -13.01 -2.38
N PHE A 98 -6.23 -12.95 -1.09
CA PHE A 98 -4.86 -12.97 -0.58
C PHE A 98 -4.34 -14.39 -0.28
N SER A 99 -5.15 -15.42 -0.54
CA SER A 99 -4.72 -16.82 -0.39
C SER A 99 -4.11 -17.35 -1.70
N PRO A 100 -2.86 -17.86 -1.67
CA PRO A 100 -2.25 -18.55 -2.81
C PRO A 100 -3.02 -19.80 -3.28
N ALA A 101 -3.81 -20.40 -2.37
CA ALA A 101 -4.57 -21.63 -2.62
C ALA A 101 -5.98 -21.38 -3.20
N SER A 102 -6.36 -20.12 -3.42
CA SER A 102 -7.68 -19.79 -3.96
C SER A 102 -7.81 -20.13 -5.45
N TYR A 103 -9.04 -20.18 -5.97
CA TYR A 103 -9.31 -20.49 -7.39
C TYR A 103 -8.69 -19.46 -8.36
N ARG A 104 -8.50 -18.21 -7.91
CA ARG A 104 -7.86 -17.13 -8.66
C ARG A 104 -6.95 -16.32 -7.73
N PRO A 105 -5.76 -16.86 -7.40
CA PRO A 105 -4.88 -16.25 -6.41
C PRO A 105 -4.40 -14.90 -6.92
N GLY A 106 -4.53 -13.88 -6.07
CA GLY A 106 -4.10 -12.52 -6.37
C GLY A 106 -4.97 -11.74 -7.35
N GLU A 107 -6.19 -12.22 -7.67
CA GLU A 107 -7.19 -11.36 -8.34
C GLU A 107 -8.01 -10.58 -7.31
N VAL A 108 -7.70 -9.30 -7.10
CA VAL A 108 -8.51 -8.41 -6.27
C VAL A 108 -9.43 -7.57 -7.14
N ARG A 109 -10.67 -8.04 -7.32
CA ARG A 109 -11.72 -7.30 -8.06
C ARG A 109 -12.66 -6.50 -7.15
N ASP A 110 -12.63 -6.78 -5.86
CA ASP A 110 -13.50 -6.12 -4.90
C ASP A 110 -13.07 -4.66 -4.71
N ARG A 111 -14.05 -3.75 -4.77
CA ARG A 111 -13.78 -2.31 -4.68
C ARG A 111 -13.27 -1.90 -3.31
N HIS A 112 -13.74 -2.55 -2.24
CA HIS A 112 -13.39 -2.24 -0.87
C HIS A 112 -11.98 -2.71 -0.56
N LEU A 113 -11.60 -3.90 -1.05
CA LEU A 113 -10.22 -4.36 -0.95
C LEU A 113 -9.24 -3.42 -1.67
N ASN A 114 -9.56 -3.01 -2.90
CA ASN A 114 -8.70 -2.07 -3.63
C ASN A 114 -8.64 -0.69 -2.96
N SER A 115 -9.74 -0.23 -2.36
CA SER A 115 -9.77 1.02 -1.58
C SER A 115 -8.88 0.92 -0.32
N MET A 116 -9.00 -0.16 0.44
CA MET A 116 -8.15 -0.43 1.61
C MET A 116 -6.67 -0.51 1.24
N ILE A 117 -6.30 -1.21 0.15
CA ILE A 117 -4.92 -1.30 -0.33
C ILE A 117 -4.37 0.11 -0.59
N ARG A 118 -5.13 0.98 -1.28
CA ARG A 118 -4.73 2.38 -1.51
C ARG A 118 -4.55 3.17 -0.23
N SER A 119 -5.42 2.96 0.75
CA SER A 119 -5.32 3.63 2.04
C SER A 119 -4.10 3.17 2.84
N PHE A 120 -3.77 1.88 2.84
CA PHE A 120 -2.56 1.36 3.48
C PHE A 120 -1.27 1.74 2.75
N MET A 121 -1.31 1.86 1.42
CA MET A 121 -0.18 2.29 0.61
C MET A 121 -0.05 3.82 0.50
N LEU A 122 -0.88 4.58 1.21
CA LEU A 122 -0.84 6.05 1.20
C LEU A 122 -1.02 6.66 -0.21
N THR A 123 -1.75 5.97 -1.08
CA THR A 123 -2.01 6.38 -2.47
C THR A 123 -3.43 6.89 -2.68
N SER A 124 -4.32 6.70 -1.69
CA SER A 124 -5.74 7.08 -1.75
C SER A 124 -5.99 8.58 -1.91
N ALA A 125 -5.04 9.43 -1.50
CA ALA A 125 -5.08 10.88 -1.70
C ALA A 125 -3.80 11.35 -2.41
N LYS A 126 -3.91 12.39 -3.25
CA LYS A 126 -2.79 13.02 -3.94
C LYS A 126 -3.11 14.50 -4.18
N ASP A 127 -2.08 15.33 -4.22
CA ASP A 127 -2.16 16.74 -4.58
C ASP A 127 -3.10 17.53 -3.64
N CYS A 128 -3.02 17.20 -2.34
CA CYS A 128 -3.75 17.87 -1.27
C CYS A 128 -2.78 18.81 -0.52
N PRO A 129 -2.50 20.03 -1.00
CA PRO A 129 -1.51 20.92 -0.38
C PRO A 129 -1.88 21.34 1.05
N GLY A 130 -3.16 21.24 1.42
CA GLY A 130 -3.65 21.50 2.77
C GLY A 130 -3.42 20.37 3.77
N ALA A 131 -3.01 19.18 3.32
CA ALA A 131 -2.70 18.07 4.21
C ALA A 131 -1.43 18.36 5.03
N THR A 132 -1.28 17.69 6.16
CA THR A 132 -0.10 17.83 7.02
C THR A 132 1.09 17.08 6.44
N ARG A 133 0.87 15.87 5.91
CA ARG A 133 1.90 14.98 5.36
C ARG A 133 1.39 14.06 4.25
N PHE A 134 2.32 13.47 3.50
CA PHE A 134 2.18 12.52 2.38
C PHE A 134 1.35 13.04 1.20
N ALA A 135 0.05 13.31 1.39
CA ALA A 135 -0.85 13.79 0.34
C ALA A 135 -0.46 15.20 -0.19
N ASN A 136 0.31 15.96 0.59
CA ASN A 136 0.92 17.24 0.21
C ASN A 136 2.35 17.09 -0.38
N GLY A 137 2.85 15.86 -0.55
CA GLY A 137 4.21 15.58 -1.02
C GLY A 137 5.31 15.58 0.05
N LYS A 138 4.98 15.74 1.34
CA LYS A 138 5.96 15.60 2.44
C LYS A 138 6.05 14.15 2.90
N TRP A 139 7.21 13.53 2.73
CA TRP A 139 7.43 12.10 2.98
C TRP A 139 8.43 11.81 4.11
N ASP A 140 8.79 12.82 4.90
CA ASP A 140 9.76 12.74 5.99
C ASP A 140 9.35 11.78 7.12
N GLU A 141 8.04 11.61 7.34
CA GLU A 141 7.50 10.66 8.31
C GLU A 141 7.27 9.24 7.75
N LEU A 142 7.62 8.97 6.49
CA LEU A 142 7.44 7.64 5.88
C LEU A 142 8.10 6.50 6.69
N PRO A 143 9.30 6.66 7.27
CA PRO A 143 9.92 5.60 8.08
C PRO A 143 9.04 5.08 9.23
N ALA A 144 8.16 5.92 9.80
CA ALA A 144 7.24 5.51 10.86
C ALA A 144 6.17 4.51 10.38
N LEU A 145 5.87 4.50 9.08
CA LEU A 145 4.85 3.64 8.46
C LEU A 145 5.44 2.45 7.71
N LEU A 146 6.76 2.42 7.47
CA LEU A 146 7.42 1.33 6.75
C LEU A 146 7.17 -0.04 7.38
N ARG A 147 7.02 -0.12 8.71
CA ARG A 147 6.67 -1.39 9.39
C ARG A 147 5.33 -1.96 8.92
N GLN A 148 4.31 -1.10 8.76
CA GLN A 148 2.98 -1.53 8.31
C GLN A 148 2.99 -1.86 6.82
N ILE A 149 3.66 -1.04 6.02
CA ILE A 149 3.84 -1.29 4.58
C ILE A 149 4.57 -2.62 4.38
N ASP A 150 5.63 -2.88 5.16
CA ASP A 150 6.38 -4.12 5.11
C ASP A 150 5.52 -5.33 5.41
N ARG A 151 4.66 -5.23 6.42
CA ARG A 151 3.74 -6.30 6.79
C ARG A 151 2.79 -6.62 5.65
N LEU A 152 2.21 -5.60 5.02
CA LEU A 152 1.33 -5.78 3.86
C LEU A 152 2.09 -6.39 2.68
N MET A 153 3.28 -5.90 2.37
CA MET A 153 4.13 -6.42 1.29
C MET A 153 4.56 -7.87 1.54
N THR A 154 4.89 -8.22 2.78
CA THR A 154 5.26 -9.59 3.16
C THR A 154 4.09 -10.56 2.97
N ALA A 155 2.87 -10.15 3.34
CA ALA A 155 1.68 -11.00 3.24
C ALA A 155 1.13 -11.09 1.81
N ALA A 156 1.10 -9.97 1.10
CA ALA A 156 0.30 -9.81 -0.11
C ALA A 156 1.03 -9.06 -1.24
N GLY A 157 2.32 -8.74 -1.12
CA GLY A 157 3.05 -8.01 -2.17
C GLY A 157 3.19 -8.77 -3.50
N TRP A 158 2.90 -10.07 -3.52
CA TRP A 158 2.81 -10.86 -4.75
C TRP A 158 1.51 -10.61 -5.55
N VAL A 159 0.49 -10.03 -4.91
CA VAL A 159 -0.76 -9.61 -5.55
C VAL A 159 -0.50 -8.37 -6.41
N ASP A 160 -1.06 -8.35 -7.61
CA ASP A 160 -0.80 -7.29 -8.61
C ASP A 160 -1.20 -5.90 -8.11
N SER A 161 -2.41 -5.73 -7.57
CA SER A 161 -2.87 -4.45 -7.05
C SER A 161 -2.07 -3.95 -5.85
N VAL A 162 -1.57 -4.85 -4.99
CA VAL A 162 -0.72 -4.48 -3.85
C VAL A 162 0.64 -4.00 -4.32
N MET A 163 1.27 -4.72 -5.25
CA MET A 163 2.55 -4.31 -5.82
C MET A 163 2.43 -3.00 -6.61
N ASP A 164 1.36 -2.83 -7.40
CA ASP A 164 1.16 -1.61 -8.18
C ASP A 164 1.04 -0.37 -7.27
N GLU A 165 0.22 -0.45 -6.22
CA GLU A 165 0.08 0.65 -5.25
C GLU A 165 1.36 0.89 -4.44
N PHE A 166 2.15 -0.16 -4.15
CA PHE A 166 3.48 0.00 -3.54
C PHE A 166 4.47 0.72 -4.47
N LEU A 167 4.41 0.47 -5.78
CA LEU A 167 5.26 1.17 -6.75
C LEU A 167 4.84 2.63 -6.90
N ILE A 168 3.54 2.92 -6.90
CA ILE A 168 3.02 4.29 -6.86
C ILE A 168 3.49 5.02 -5.60
N LEU A 169 3.40 4.37 -4.42
CA LEU A 169 3.93 4.90 -3.18
C LEU A 169 5.43 5.21 -3.30
N SER A 170 6.21 4.25 -3.80
CA SER A 170 7.67 4.37 -3.95
C SER A 170 8.05 5.51 -4.90
N GLU A 171 7.32 5.67 -6.00
CA GLU A 171 7.51 6.77 -6.94
C GLU A 171 7.20 8.13 -6.30
N ARG A 172 6.08 8.23 -5.56
CA ARG A 172 5.70 9.48 -4.89
C ARG A 172 6.66 9.86 -3.76
N ALA A 173 7.13 8.89 -2.99
CA ALA A 173 8.09 9.10 -1.92
C ALA A 173 9.50 9.43 -2.46
N ALA A 174 9.84 8.93 -3.65
CA ALA A 174 11.12 9.16 -4.31
C ALA A 174 12.31 8.91 -3.37
N ALA A 175 13.15 9.92 -3.12
CA ALA A 175 14.32 9.82 -2.25
C ALA A 175 14.02 9.41 -0.80
N TRP A 176 12.77 9.58 -0.35
CA TRP A 176 12.35 9.20 1.00
C TRP A 176 12.08 7.70 1.15
N MET A 177 11.92 6.97 0.04
CA MET A 177 11.82 5.51 0.07
C MET A 177 13.22 4.89 0.21
N PRO A 178 13.54 4.22 1.33
CA PRO A 178 14.85 3.58 1.49
C PRO A 178 15.04 2.46 0.46
N ILE A 179 16.19 2.47 -0.22
CA ILE A 179 16.50 1.49 -1.27
C ILE A 179 16.50 0.07 -0.69
N GLU A 180 17.01 -0.11 0.52
CA GLU A 180 17.10 -1.41 1.19
C GLU A 180 15.70 -1.99 1.50
N ASP A 181 14.76 -1.15 1.91
CA ASP A 181 13.38 -1.57 2.15
C ASP A 181 12.64 -1.88 0.85
N PHE A 182 12.79 -1.03 -0.16
CA PHE A 182 12.27 -1.28 -1.50
C PHE A 182 12.78 -2.63 -2.05
N GLU A 183 14.10 -2.83 -2.00
CA GLU A 183 14.74 -4.06 -2.46
C GLU A 183 14.15 -5.29 -1.78
N ARG A 184 14.10 -5.25 -0.44
CA ARG A 184 13.65 -6.34 0.40
C ARG A 184 12.19 -6.69 0.13
N MET A 185 11.29 -5.71 0.08
CA MET A 185 9.85 -5.92 -0.12
C MET A 185 9.55 -6.47 -1.53
N VAL A 186 10.17 -5.91 -2.58
CA VAL A 186 9.99 -6.41 -3.96
C VAL A 186 10.57 -7.82 -4.09
N SER A 187 11.75 -8.06 -3.55
CA SER A 187 12.41 -9.38 -3.61
C SER A 187 11.64 -10.45 -2.85
N ALA A 188 11.04 -10.11 -1.70
CA ALA A 188 10.18 -11.01 -0.94
C ALA A 188 8.91 -11.36 -1.72
N SER A 189 8.29 -10.36 -2.36
CA SER A 189 7.10 -10.53 -3.19
C SER A 189 7.32 -11.48 -4.37
N MET A 190 8.46 -11.36 -5.06
CA MET A 190 8.85 -12.27 -6.15
C MET A 190 9.17 -13.71 -5.67
N LYS A 191 9.42 -13.92 -4.37
CA LYS A 191 9.72 -15.24 -3.78
C LYS A 191 8.49 -15.87 -3.12
N ALA A 192 7.37 -15.17 -3.03
CA ALA A 192 6.18 -15.66 -2.36
C ALA A 192 5.54 -16.83 -3.12
N GLU A 193 4.90 -17.74 -2.39
CA GLU A 193 4.25 -18.93 -2.97
C GLU A 193 3.15 -18.58 -4.00
N GLY A 194 2.42 -17.48 -3.76
CA GLY A 194 1.38 -16.97 -4.66
C GLY A 194 1.90 -16.26 -5.91
N PHE A 195 3.20 -15.95 -5.98
CA PHE A 195 3.77 -15.19 -7.10
C PHE A 195 3.56 -15.90 -8.44
N ARG A 196 3.07 -15.16 -9.44
CA ARG A 196 2.89 -15.61 -10.81
C ARG A 196 3.40 -14.54 -11.75
N LEU A 197 4.46 -14.86 -12.48
CA LEU A 197 5.14 -13.91 -13.35
C LEU A 197 4.24 -13.42 -14.48
N GLU A 198 3.41 -14.29 -15.05
CA GLU A 198 2.53 -13.96 -16.17
C GLU A 198 1.53 -12.86 -15.79
N ARG A 199 1.07 -12.86 -14.53
CA ARG A 199 0.16 -11.83 -14.01
C ARG A 199 0.85 -10.48 -13.93
N TRP A 200 2.04 -10.43 -13.34
CA TRP A 200 2.82 -9.20 -13.25
C TRP A 200 3.17 -8.65 -14.63
N ASN A 201 3.52 -9.53 -15.58
CA ASN A 201 3.75 -9.15 -16.97
C ASN A 201 2.49 -8.54 -17.60
N ALA A 202 1.31 -9.17 -17.41
CA ALA A 202 0.04 -8.66 -17.93
C ALA A 202 -0.35 -7.30 -17.32
N ALA A 203 0.00 -7.07 -16.05
CA ALA A 203 -0.23 -5.81 -15.36
C ALA A 203 0.84 -4.74 -15.63
N GLY A 204 1.92 -5.06 -16.37
CA GLY A 204 3.01 -4.12 -16.65
C GLY A 204 3.94 -3.83 -15.45
N ILE A 205 3.83 -4.60 -14.37
CA ILE A 205 4.58 -4.41 -13.13
C ILE A 205 6.11 -4.39 -13.34
N PRO A 206 6.74 -5.26 -14.16
CA PRO A 206 8.17 -5.19 -14.43
C PRO A 206 8.65 -3.81 -14.90
N ALA A 207 7.91 -3.21 -15.83
CA ALA A 207 8.26 -1.90 -16.37
C ALA A 207 8.12 -0.79 -15.31
N SER A 208 7.14 -0.89 -14.42
CA SER A 208 6.96 0.02 -13.28
C SER A 208 8.08 -0.14 -12.26
N ILE A 209 8.48 -1.38 -11.92
CA ILE A 209 9.64 -1.64 -11.04
C ILE A 209 10.90 -1.01 -11.65
N SER A 210 11.18 -1.24 -12.93
CA SER A 210 12.32 -0.64 -13.63
C SER A 210 12.30 0.90 -13.54
N GLY A 211 11.13 1.52 -13.70
CA GLY A 211 10.95 2.97 -13.56
C GLY A 211 11.25 3.48 -12.15
N VAL A 212 10.73 2.82 -11.12
CA VAL A 212 11.01 3.18 -9.72
C VAL A 212 12.49 3.00 -9.40
N ILE A 213 13.13 1.90 -9.83
CA ILE A 213 14.57 1.68 -9.64
C ILE A 213 15.38 2.79 -10.29
N GLN A 214 15.00 3.24 -11.49
CA GLN A 214 15.65 4.38 -12.14
C GLN A 214 15.50 5.68 -11.31
N GLY A 215 14.30 5.97 -10.81
CA GLY A 215 14.05 7.12 -9.95
C GLY A 215 14.88 7.09 -8.66
N LEU A 216 14.91 5.95 -7.98
CA LEU A 216 15.71 5.75 -6.76
C LEU A 216 17.21 5.86 -7.04
N ALA A 217 17.69 5.30 -8.15
CA ALA A 217 19.09 5.38 -8.55
C ALA A 217 19.51 6.83 -8.85
N ASN A 218 18.67 7.60 -9.54
CA ASN A 218 18.91 9.01 -9.82
C ASN A 218 18.95 9.85 -8.52
N ALA A 219 17.99 9.63 -7.62
CA ALA A 219 17.86 10.39 -6.38
C ALA A 219 19.00 10.13 -5.37
N ASN A 220 19.62 8.95 -5.44
CA ASN A 220 20.65 8.50 -4.49
C ASN A 220 22.04 8.37 -5.14
N TYR A 221 22.27 8.98 -6.30
CA TYR A 221 23.58 8.91 -6.96
C TYR A 221 24.63 9.77 -6.22
N PRO A 222 25.87 9.28 -6.01
CA PRO A 222 26.36 7.95 -6.34
C PRO A 222 25.87 6.87 -5.36
N LEU A 223 25.40 5.75 -5.91
CA LEU A 223 24.92 4.61 -5.12
C LEU A 223 26.06 3.96 -4.33
N THR A 224 25.75 3.51 -3.11
CA THR A 224 26.65 2.61 -2.39
C THR A 224 26.70 1.24 -3.08
N ARG A 225 27.77 0.46 -2.83
CA ARG A 225 27.92 -0.88 -3.40
C ARG A 225 26.75 -1.80 -3.02
N THR A 226 26.25 -1.69 -1.79
CA THR A 226 25.14 -2.49 -1.29
C THR A 226 23.84 -2.14 -2.02
N GLN A 227 23.51 -0.85 -2.11
CA GLN A 227 22.31 -0.37 -2.82
C GLN A 227 22.31 -0.78 -4.29
N ALA A 228 23.42 -0.55 -4.99
CA ALA A 228 23.51 -0.92 -6.39
C ALA A 228 23.38 -2.44 -6.59
N ARG A 229 23.97 -3.25 -5.71
CA ARG A 229 23.85 -4.71 -5.77
C ARG A 229 22.41 -5.17 -5.56
N GLY A 230 21.71 -4.61 -4.56
CA GLY A 230 20.31 -4.93 -4.30
C GLY A 230 19.41 -4.61 -5.48
N LEU A 231 19.53 -3.40 -6.02
CA LEU A 231 18.77 -2.98 -7.20
C LEU A 231 19.11 -3.83 -8.45
N LEU A 232 20.39 -4.15 -8.68
CA LEU A 232 20.80 -5.02 -9.78
C LEU A 232 20.21 -6.42 -9.69
N LEU A 233 20.07 -7.00 -8.49
CA LEU A 233 19.44 -8.32 -8.32
C LEU A 233 17.98 -8.33 -8.76
N ILE A 234 17.25 -7.24 -8.52
CA ILE A 234 15.88 -7.10 -9.02
C ILE A 234 15.90 -6.94 -10.53
N LEU A 235 16.75 -6.06 -11.07
CA LEU A 235 16.86 -5.86 -12.51
C LEU A 235 17.26 -7.14 -13.26
N ASP A 236 18.17 -7.95 -12.72
CA ASP A 236 18.57 -9.23 -13.31
C ASP A 236 17.35 -10.15 -13.50
N ARG A 237 16.51 -10.25 -12.47
CA ARG A 237 15.25 -11.01 -12.55
C ARG A 237 14.28 -10.42 -13.57
N LEU A 238 14.21 -9.10 -13.69
CA LEU A 238 13.34 -8.46 -14.69
C LEU A 238 13.85 -8.71 -16.12
N VAL A 239 15.16 -8.78 -16.32
CA VAL A 239 15.76 -9.14 -17.61
C VAL A 239 15.46 -10.58 -17.98
N ASP A 240 15.57 -11.51 -17.03
CA ASP A 240 15.26 -12.93 -17.25
C ASP A 240 13.82 -13.14 -17.75
N VAL A 241 12.91 -12.22 -17.43
CA VAL A 241 11.50 -12.26 -17.83
C VAL A 241 11.17 -11.38 -19.04
N GLY A 242 12.21 -10.80 -19.66
CA GLY A 242 12.12 -10.08 -20.94
C GLY A 242 11.93 -8.57 -20.84
N ASP A 243 12.08 -7.94 -19.67
CA ASP A 243 12.04 -6.48 -19.56
C ASP A 243 13.30 -5.84 -20.14
N ARG A 244 13.15 -5.27 -21.34
CA ARG A 244 14.23 -4.57 -22.06
C ARG A 244 14.69 -3.29 -21.34
N ARG A 245 13.81 -2.65 -20.56
CA ARG A 245 14.16 -1.44 -19.79
C ARG A 245 15.10 -1.78 -18.66
N ALA A 246 14.85 -2.91 -17.98
CA ALA A 246 15.74 -3.41 -16.95
C ALA A 246 17.16 -3.65 -17.52
N ALA A 247 17.25 -4.31 -18.68
CA ALA A 247 18.53 -4.58 -19.34
C ALA A 247 19.30 -3.30 -19.68
N ALA A 248 18.62 -2.28 -20.21
CA ALA A 248 19.23 -0.98 -20.50
C ALA A 248 19.69 -0.27 -19.22
N LEU A 249 18.89 -0.34 -18.16
CA LEU A 249 19.18 0.32 -16.89
C LEU A 249 20.42 -0.25 -16.20
N GLN A 250 20.63 -1.57 -16.26
CA GLN A 250 21.84 -2.23 -15.76
C GLN A 250 23.12 -1.72 -16.42
N GLN A 251 23.04 -1.23 -17.66
CA GLN A 251 24.16 -0.68 -18.42
C GLN A 251 24.32 0.84 -18.26
N SER A 252 23.48 1.48 -17.44
CA SER A 252 23.55 2.92 -17.19
C SER A 252 24.73 3.29 -16.29
N GLU A 253 25.08 4.58 -16.29
CA GLU A 253 26.20 5.12 -15.50
C GLU A 253 26.03 4.91 -13.99
N HIS A 254 24.79 4.81 -13.52
CA HIS A 254 24.44 4.51 -12.14
C HIS A 254 25.01 3.19 -11.65
N PHE A 255 25.16 2.19 -12.54
CA PHE A 255 25.57 0.83 -12.17
C PHE A 255 26.93 0.42 -12.77
N ARG A 256 27.38 1.06 -13.87
CA ARG A 256 28.66 0.77 -14.54
C ARG A 256 29.87 0.81 -13.62
N GLY A 257 29.97 1.82 -12.74
CA GLY A 257 31.11 1.98 -11.82
C GLY A 257 31.26 0.86 -10.78
N ILE A 258 30.21 0.08 -10.55
CA ILE A 258 30.18 -0.99 -9.54
C ILE A 258 30.36 -2.37 -10.19
N GLN A 259 29.93 -2.54 -11.44
CA GLN A 259 30.18 -3.75 -12.23
C GLN A 259 31.68 -3.95 -12.53
N VAL A 260 32.42 -2.88 -12.87
CA VAL A 260 33.86 -2.96 -13.17
C VAL A 260 34.70 -3.41 -11.96
N LYS A 261 34.28 -3.09 -10.74
CA LYS A 261 34.93 -3.57 -9.50
C LYS A 261 34.54 -4.99 -9.10
N ARG A 262 33.52 -5.58 -9.75
CA ARG A 262 33.10 -6.98 -9.53
C ARG A 262 33.97 -7.95 -10.34
N GLU A 263 34.60 -7.50 -11.42
CA GLU A 263 35.51 -8.29 -12.26
C GLU A 263 36.98 -8.25 -11.79
N LEU A 264 37.30 -7.39 -10.81
CA LEU A 264 38.66 -7.20 -10.27
C LEU A 264 38.89 -7.86 -8.89
N ASN A 265 37.89 -8.58 -8.37
CA ASN A 265 37.97 -9.39 -7.14
C ASN A 265 37.54 -10.82 -7.44
#